data_AF-A0A137QHK0-F1
#
_entry.id   AF-A0A137QHK0-F1
#
_cell.length_a   1.000
_cell.length_b   1.000
_cell.length_c   1.000
_cell.angle_alpha   90.00
_cell.angle_beta   90.00
_cell.angle_gamma   90.00
#
_symmetry.space_group_name_H-M   'P 1'
#
loop_
_entity.id
_entity.type
_entity.pdbx_description
1 polymer ?
#
loop_
_entity_poly.entity_id
_entity_poly.type
_entity_poly.pdbx_seq_one_letter_code
_entity_poly.pdbx_strand_id
1 'polypeptide(L)'
;MKTSTLFSFLVFTLSTLHSTLAADTNSNITQEIVNNAAADDIDFSVINSEDVLNEIASLWSQIAQNTSITYSEYTSETSDTGTHATSHTSSSLLGSRPSLSDFLSGGKRIDVHSHVVPDWYRALVPVTGQNPTPSWDLSSHISFLSSESIDRAIIAFSAPAANVFQGNKLATIALARLMNEQVAAYSAAYPNKLKFYASLLGSRPSLSDFLSGGKRIDVHSHVVPDWYRALVPVTGQNPTPSWDLSSHISFLSSESIDRAIIAFSAPAANVFQGNKLATIALARLMNEQVAAYSAAYPNKLKFYAVVPLPYVQEAIAEAKYAFTKLGAAGIFLTSNFEGTYLGNTAFTPFFEAIDKMYGKKVLFIHPSTPFVKSDNRLIEANPTPYPTGNLEFYFETARTLVDLTLTQTIHNYTSIDYIIPHVGGAFPAAIDRILKSTPAIYDSSMKIYQTRFWWDSAGPTYYHQVSGLLGYNISESQLLFGTDYPYAPLFTQAGSLGAILSSPLLTDAERDALFSTNAGNTFAGVHE
;
A
#
# COMPACT_ATOMS: atom_id res chain seq x y z
N MET A 1 29.25 5.62 11.12
CA MET A 1 28.94 5.83 9.69
C MET A 1 27.68 6.69 9.55
N LYS A 2 27.49 7.36 8.41
CA LYS A 2 26.20 7.99 8.06
C LYS A 2 25.28 6.91 7.46
N THR A 3 23.98 6.94 7.76
CA THR A 3 23.02 5.92 7.29
C THR A 3 22.90 5.86 5.77
N SER A 4 23.14 6.97 5.07
CA SER A 4 23.21 7.02 3.60
C SER A 4 24.28 6.10 3.01
N THR A 5 25.48 6.08 3.59
CA THR A 5 26.60 5.26 3.09
C THR A 5 26.28 3.77 3.22
N LEU A 6 25.71 3.38 4.36
CA LEU A 6 25.29 1.98 4.62
C LEU A 6 24.19 1.53 3.65
N PHE A 7 23.21 2.41 3.36
CA PHE A 7 22.14 2.15 2.40
C PHE A 7 22.68 1.98 0.97
N SER A 8 23.56 2.89 0.51
CA SER A 8 24.20 2.77 -0.81
C SER A 8 25.06 1.51 -0.94
N PHE A 9 25.78 1.13 0.11
CA PHE A 9 26.63 -0.06 0.14
C PHE A 9 25.82 -1.38 0.09
N LEU A 10 24.69 -1.43 0.80
CA LEU A 10 23.77 -2.57 0.80
C LEU A 10 23.08 -2.73 -0.57
N VAL A 11 22.63 -1.62 -1.18
CA VAL A 11 22.04 -1.65 -2.54
C VAL A 11 23.07 -2.07 -3.59
N PHE A 12 24.32 -1.63 -3.45
CA PHE A 12 25.42 -2.04 -4.35
C PHE A 12 25.74 -3.53 -4.21
N THR A 13 25.88 -4.08 -3.01
CA THR A 13 26.21 -5.51 -2.84
C THR A 13 25.07 -6.45 -3.22
N LEU A 14 23.80 -6.06 -3.02
CA LEU A 14 22.66 -6.84 -3.50
C LEU A 14 22.60 -6.92 -5.04
N SER A 15 23.11 -5.92 -5.76
CA SER A 15 23.17 -5.94 -7.23
C SER A 15 24.33 -6.76 -7.78
N THR A 16 25.51 -6.73 -7.14
CA THR A 16 26.67 -7.55 -7.56
C THR A 16 26.50 -9.05 -7.25
N LEU A 17 25.75 -9.41 -6.21
CA LEU A 17 25.43 -10.81 -5.87
C LEU A 17 24.66 -11.59 -6.96
N HIS A 18 24.07 -10.90 -7.95
CA HIS A 18 23.32 -11.52 -9.05
C HIS A 18 24.06 -11.57 -10.40
N SER A 19 25.31 -11.06 -10.50
CA SER A 19 26.03 -10.96 -11.78
C SER A 19 26.68 -12.29 -12.25
N THR A 20 25.91 -13.38 -12.28
CA THR A 20 26.26 -14.65 -12.95
C THR A 20 25.40 -14.93 -14.19
N LEU A 21 24.42 -14.06 -14.49
CA LEU A 21 23.61 -14.09 -15.70
C LEU A 21 23.99 -12.94 -16.65
N ALA A 22 24.46 -13.30 -17.85
CA ALA A 22 24.73 -12.44 -19.01
C ALA A 22 25.67 -11.23 -18.80
N ALA A 23 26.88 -11.32 -19.36
CA ALA A 23 27.84 -10.22 -19.37
C ALA A 23 27.48 -9.16 -20.43
N ASP A 24 26.64 -8.18 -20.08
CA ASP A 24 26.52 -6.91 -20.83
C ASP A 24 25.86 -5.74 -20.02
N THR A 25 26.01 -5.73 -18.69
CA THR A 25 25.27 -4.81 -17.78
C THR A 25 26.15 -3.91 -16.89
N ASN A 26 27.40 -3.64 -17.30
CA ASN A 26 28.36 -2.80 -16.56
C ASN A 26 28.03 -1.28 -16.53
N SER A 27 26.82 -0.86 -16.89
CA SER A 27 26.40 0.54 -16.99
C SER A 27 25.68 1.10 -15.75
N ASN A 28 25.36 0.28 -14.75
CA ASN A 28 24.50 0.67 -13.62
C ASN A 28 25.24 1.14 -12.34
N ILE A 29 26.57 1.31 -12.39
CA ILE A 29 27.29 2.03 -11.33
C ILE A 29 27.26 3.53 -11.69
N THR A 30 26.45 4.32 -10.99
CA THR A 30 26.44 5.77 -11.19
C THR A 30 27.76 6.38 -10.70
N GLN A 31 28.31 7.32 -11.46
CA GLN A 31 29.58 8.00 -11.13
C GLN A 31 29.55 8.67 -9.74
N GLU A 32 28.36 9.05 -9.25
CA GLU A 32 28.15 9.60 -7.92
C GLU A 32 28.48 8.59 -6.80
N ILE A 33 28.22 7.29 -6.99
CA ILE A 33 28.60 6.24 -6.03
C ILE A 33 30.13 6.09 -5.98
N VAL A 34 30.79 6.08 -7.14
CA VAL A 34 32.26 6.01 -7.25
C VAL A 34 32.90 7.23 -6.59
N ASN A 35 32.39 8.42 -6.87
CA ASN A 35 32.92 9.67 -6.31
C ASN A 35 32.73 9.76 -4.79
N ASN A 36 31.59 9.28 -4.26
CA ASN A 36 31.33 9.28 -2.82
C ASN A 36 32.23 8.29 -2.06
N ALA A 37 32.47 7.09 -2.61
CA ALA A 37 33.38 6.12 -2.00
C ALA A 37 34.85 6.59 -2.03
N ALA A 38 35.29 7.17 -3.15
CA ALA A 38 36.63 7.77 -3.27
C ALA A 38 36.83 9.00 -2.36
N ALA A 39 35.74 9.65 -1.91
CA ALA A 39 35.80 10.75 -0.94
C ALA A 39 35.83 10.27 0.53
N ASP A 40 35.49 9.00 0.79
CA ASP A 40 35.53 8.33 2.10
C ASP A 40 36.70 7.30 2.19
N ASP A 41 37.69 7.34 1.27
CA ASP A 41 38.84 6.41 1.14
C ASP A 41 38.47 4.91 0.93
N ILE A 42 37.30 4.62 0.36
CA ILE A 42 36.81 3.25 0.12
C ILE A 42 37.18 2.77 -1.29
N ASP A 43 38.14 1.84 -1.40
CA ASP A 43 38.49 1.16 -2.65
C ASP A 43 37.54 -0.01 -2.93
N PHE A 44 36.68 0.13 -3.95
CA PHE A 44 35.77 -0.93 -4.40
C PHE A 44 36.48 -2.15 -5.02
N SER A 45 37.74 -2.06 -5.43
CA SER A 45 38.44 -3.14 -6.15
C SER A 45 38.93 -4.28 -5.25
N VAL A 46 38.95 -4.08 -3.93
CA VAL A 46 39.41 -5.05 -2.93
C VAL A 46 38.28 -5.70 -2.10
N ILE A 47 37.02 -5.30 -2.31
CA ILE A 47 35.88 -5.77 -1.51
C ILE A 47 35.37 -7.10 -2.05
N ASN A 48 35.54 -8.18 -1.28
CA ASN A 48 34.96 -9.49 -1.59
C ASN A 48 33.62 -9.70 -0.85
N SER A 49 32.79 -10.63 -1.33
CA SER A 49 31.44 -10.88 -0.80
C SER A 49 31.43 -11.52 0.59
N GLU A 50 32.47 -12.27 0.95
CA GLU A 50 32.67 -12.89 2.25
C GLU A 50 33.03 -11.84 3.31
N ASP A 51 33.88 -10.86 2.97
CA ASP A 51 34.22 -9.73 3.86
C ASP A 51 32.99 -8.89 4.23
N VAL A 52 32.10 -8.59 3.28
CA VAL A 52 30.87 -7.83 3.56
C VAL A 52 29.90 -8.64 4.41
N LEU A 53 29.76 -9.95 4.17
CA LEU A 53 28.95 -10.82 5.03
C LEU A 53 29.52 -10.88 6.45
N ASN A 54 30.85 -10.90 6.60
CA ASN A 54 31.54 -10.83 7.89
C ASN A 54 31.36 -9.48 8.60
N GLU A 55 31.40 -8.35 7.88
CA GLU A 55 31.15 -7.02 8.46
C GLU A 55 29.67 -6.86 8.90
N ILE A 56 28.72 -7.31 8.08
CA ILE A 56 27.30 -7.35 8.45
C ILE A 56 27.06 -8.27 9.65
N ALA A 57 27.68 -9.46 9.70
CA ALA A 57 27.60 -10.36 10.84
C ALA A 57 28.25 -9.80 12.11
N SER A 58 29.33 -9.03 11.97
CA SER A 58 30.00 -8.31 13.07
C SER A 58 29.10 -7.21 13.62
N LEU A 59 28.51 -6.38 12.77
CA LEU A 59 27.54 -5.35 13.15
C LEU A 59 26.31 -5.96 13.83
N TRP A 60 25.78 -7.08 13.31
CA TRP A 60 24.65 -7.78 13.92
C TRP A 60 25.00 -8.41 15.27
N SER A 61 26.21 -8.94 15.42
CA SER A 61 26.73 -9.44 16.71
C SER A 61 26.89 -8.32 17.74
N GLN A 62 27.35 -7.14 17.33
CA GLN A 62 27.43 -5.95 18.19
C GLN A 62 26.05 -5.43 18.59
N ILE A 63 25.05 -5.52 17.71
CA ILE A 63 23.65 -5.18 18.03
C ILE A 63 23.08 -6.20 19.04
N ALA A 64 23.25 -7.50 18.79
CA ALA A 64 22.76 -8.56 19.67
C ALA A 64 23.37 -8.49 21.09
N GLN A 65 24.66 -8.17 21.21
CA GLN A 65 25.33 -7.94 22.50
C GLN A 65 24.77 -6.73 23.28
N ASN A 66 24.17 -5.75 22.60
CA ASN A 66 23.52 -4.59 23.22
C ASN A 66 22.02 -4.82 23.54
N THR A 67 21.44 -5.96 23.14
CA THR A 67 20.03 -6.30 23.41
C THR A 67 19.92 -7.63 24.15
N SER A 68 20.11 -7.58 25.48
CA SER A 68 20.14 -8.75 26.38
C SER A 68 18.84 -9.56 26.39
N ILE A 69 18.72 -10.52 25.47
CA ILE A 69 17.60 -11.47 25.38
C ILE A 69 18.16 -12.89 25.22
N THR A 70 17.98 -13.72 26.24
CA THR A 70 18.27 -15.16 26.23
C THR A 70 16.97 -15.94 26.36
N TYR A 71 16.79 -16.99 25.56
CA TYR A 71 15.53 -17.73 25.44
C TYR A 71 15.72 -19.22 25.79
N SER A 72 14.67 -19.89 26.26
CA SER A 72 14.60 -21.33 26.50
C SER A 72 13.39 -21.95 25.80
N GLU A 73 13.56 -23.16 25.28
CA GLU A 73 12.72 -23.85 24.29
C GLU A 73 11.26 -24.12 24.72
N TYR A 74 10.36 -24.31 23.75
CA TYR A 74 9.40 -25.45 23.67
C TYR A 74 8.68 -25.50 22.31
N THR A 75 8.28 -26.71 21.84
CA THR A 75 7.70 -26.98 20.49
C THR A 75 6.85 -28.27 20.46
N SER A 76 5.71 -28.30 19.72
CA SER A 76 5.15 -29.50 19.00
C SER A 76 3.70 -29.32 18.44
N GLU A 77 3.49 -29.50 17.10
CA GLU A 77 2.40 -30.29 16.39
C GLU A 77 0.88 -29.99 16.66
N THR A 78 -0.23 -30.53 16.08
CA THR A 78 -0.72 -31.25 14.83
C THR A 78 -2.29 -31.36 14.91
N SER A 79 -3.16 -31.64 13.91
CA SER A 79 -3.20 -31.72 12.42
C SER A 79 -4.69 -31.80 11.92
N ASP A 80 -4.91 -31.90 10.58
CA ASP A 80 -6.08 -32.54 9.88
C ASP A 80 -7.51 -31.91 9.86
N THR A 81 -8.42 -32.17 8.89
CA THR A 81 -8.37 -32.19 7.39
C THR A 81 -9.79 -32.20 6.74
N GLY A 82 -9.97 -31.56 5.55
CA GLY A 82 -10.98 -31.88 4.48
C GLY A 82 -12.46 -31.37 4.59
N THR A 83 -13.37 -31.40 3.58
CA THR A 83 -13.33 -31.42 2.07
C THR A 83 -14.77 -31.41 1.47
N HIS A 84 -15.10 -30.66 0.39
CA HIS A 84 -16.18 -30.87 -0.64
C HIS A 84 -17.15 -29.68 -1.02
N ALA A 85 -16.98 -29.15 -2.25
CA ALA A 85 -17.90 -29.05 -3.42
C ALA A 85 -19.39 -28.54 -3.39
N THR A 86 -19.68 -27.51 -4.23
CA THR A 86 -20.78 -27.34 -5.26
C THR A 86 -22.29 -27.41 -4.90
N SER A 87 -23.28 -26.78 -5.59
CA SER A 87 -23.40 -25.63 -6.56
C SER A 87 -24.88 -25.47 -7.03
N HIS A 88 -25.37 -24.27 -7.45
CA HIS A 88 -26.31 -24.04 -8.60
C HIS A 88 -26.83 -22.58 -8.73
N THR A 89 -27.73 -22.30 -9.71
CA THR A 89 -27.92 -20.99 -10.40
C THR A 89 -29.38 -20.65 -10.77
N SER A 90 -29.76 -19.36 -10.90
CA SER A 90 -30.46 -18.77 -12.10
C SER A 90 -30.92 -17.30 -11.91
N SER A 91 -31.46 -16.69 -12.98
CA SER A 91 -31.82 -15.27 -13.16
C SER A 91 -33.32 -14.99 -12.84
N SER A 92 -33.95 -13.81 -13.03
CA SER A 92 -33.68 -12.58 -13.82
C SER A 92 -34.56 -11.41 -13.34
N LEU A 93 -34.28 -10.16 -13.78
CA LEU A 93 -35.23 -9.05 -14.10
C LEU A 93 -34.52 -7.70 -14.26
N LEU A 94 -34.92 -6.86 -15.25
CA LEU A 94 -35.05 -5.38 -15.15
C LEU A 94 -35.51 -4.75 -16.49
N GLY A 95 -36.06 -3.52 -16.41
CA GLY A 95 -36.73 -2.81 -17.52
C GLY A 95 -35.96 -1.61 -18.12
N SER A 96 -36.66 -0.79 -18.91
CA SER A 96 -36.12 0.27 -19.79
C SER A 96 -35.66 1.55 -19.07
N ARG A 97 -34.74 2.30 -19.72
CA ARG A 97 -34.16 3.58 -19.28
C ARG A 97 -34.80 4.82 -19.97
N PRO A 98 -34.78 6.01 -19.33
CA PRO A 98 -35.13 7.30 -19.95
C PRO A 98 -34.01 7.86 -20.86
N SER A 99 -34.19 9.08 -21.40
CA SER A 99 -33.44 9.60 -22.56
C SER A 99 -32.52 10.80 -22.26
N LEU A 100 -31.59 11.08 -23.18
CA LEU A 100 -30.52 12.07 -23.02
C LEU A 100 -30.99 13.54 -22.96
N SER A 101 -32.23 13.83 -23.38
CA SER A 101 -32.86 15.16 -23.27
C SER A 101 -32.83 15.73 -21.86
N ASP A 102 -32.99 14.85 -20.87
CA ASP A 102 -33.33 15.20 -19.50
C ASP A 102 -32.10 15.69 -18.70
N PHE A 103 -30.91 15.60 -19.30
CA PHE A 103 -29.62 15.90 -18.68
C PHE A 103 -29.12 17.34 -18.90
N LEU A 104 -29.73 18.10 -19.81
CA LEU A 104 -29.16 19.35 -20.34
C LEU A 104 -29.84 20.65 -19.86
N SER A 105 -30.84 20.58 -18.97
CA SER A 105 -31.57 21.75 -18.46
C SER A 105 -31.54 21.85 -16.93
N GLY A 106 -30.84 22.86 -16.39
CA GLY A 106 -30.92 23.28 -14.98
C GLY A 106 -29.66 23.08 -14.12
N GLY A 107 -28.59 22.47 -14.63
CA GLY A 107 -27.34 22.25 -13.89
C GLY A 107 -26.48 23.52 -13.72
N LYS A 108 -25.81 23.65 -12.56
CA LYS A 108 -24.78 24.68 -12.33
C LYS A 108 -23.52 24.38 -13.15
N ARG A 109 -22.91 25.42 -13.72
CA ARG A 109 -21.71 25.33 -14.57
C ARG A 109 -20.46 25.66 -13.77
N ILE A 110 -19.50 24.73 -13.70
CA ILE A 110 -18.21 24.96 -13.05
C ILE A 110 -17.11 24.73 -14.07
N ASP A 111 -16.27 25.74 -14.27
CA ASP A 111 -14.98 25.57 -14.94
C ASP A 111 -13.98 24.97 -13.92
N VAL A 112 -13.37 23.86 -14.31
CA VAL A 112 -12.45 23.08 -13.48
C VAL A 112 -10.98 23.23 -13.89
N HIS A 113 -10.68 24.01 -14.95
CA HIS A 113 -9.36 24.01 -15.58
C HIS A 113 -8.89 25.38 -16.10
N SER A 114 -9.05 26.42 -15.29
CA SER A 114 -8.58 27.77 -15.65
C SER A 114 -7.15 28.07 -15.19
N HIS A 115 -6.29 28.34 -16.17
CA HIS A 115 -4.88 28.68 -15.99
C HIS A 115 -4.68 30.18 -15.86
N VAL A 116 -4.03 30.63 -14.79
CA VAL A 116 -3.74 32.05 -14.51
C VAL A 116 -2.25 32.37 -14.74
N VAL A 117 -1.98 33.55 -15.30
CA VAL A 117 -0.62 34.01 -15.67
C VAL A 117 -0.47 35.51 -15.38
N PRO A 118 -0.21 35.91 -14.13
CA PRO A 118 -0.04 37.32 -13.74
C PRO A 118 1.16 37.99 -14.41
N ASP A 119 1.09 39.30 -14.64
CA ASP A 119 2.13 40.06 -15.34
C ASP A 119 3.52 39.99 -14.70
N TRP A 120 3.62 39.86 -13.37
CA TRP A 120 4.93 39.67 -12.71
C TRP A 120 5.57 38.33 -13.09
N TYR A 121 4.78 37.27 -13.27
CA TYR A 121 5.27 35.97 -13.71
C TYR A 121 5.65 36.03 -15.19
N ARG A 122 4.86 36.76 -15.99
CA ARG A 122 5.15 37.03 -17.40
C ARG A 122 6.42 37.87 -17.60
N ALA A 123 6.75 38.77 -16.67
CA ALA A 123 8.00 39.50 -16.65
C ALA A 123 9.21 38.62 -16.22
N LEU A 124 9.00 37.67 -15.31
CA LEU A 124 10.00 36.68 -14.90
C LEU A 124 10.25 35.62 -15.99
N VAL A 125 9.21 35.26 -16.75
CA VAL A 125 9.20 34.22 -17.78
C VAL A 125 8.47 34.75 -19.02
N PRO A 126 9.14 35.51 -19.92
CA PRO A 126 8.50 36.16 -21.07
C PRO A 126 8.21 35.21 -22.25
N VAL A 127 8.87 34.05 -22.30
CA VAL A 127 8.71 33.02 -23.35
C VAL A 127 8.59 31.65 -22.70
N THR A 128 7.67 30.82 -23.19
CA THR A 128 7.41 29.46 -22.72
C THR A 128 7.40 28.49 -23.90
N GLY A 129 8.37 27.59 -23.95
CA GLY A 129 8.65 26.81 -25.16
C GLY A 129 9.17 27.73 -26.26
N GLN A 130 8.49 27.76 -27.41
CA GLN A 130 8.77 28.73 -28.49
C GLN A 130 7.77 29.89 -28.57
N ASN A 131 6.74 29.91 -27.70
CA ASN A 131 5.67 30.91 -27.75
C ASN A 131 5.86 31.99 -26.67
N PRO A 132 5.50 33.26 -26.94
CA PRO A 132 5.41 34.29 -25.89
C PRO A 132 4.46 33.84 -24.79
N THR A 133 4.82 34.11 -23.53
CA THR A 133 3.99 33.76 -22.38
C THR A 133 2.63 34.47 -22.47
N PRO A 134 1.49 33.77 -22.34
CA PRO A 134 0.16 34.37 -22.47
C PRO A 134 -0.06 35.53 -21.49
N SER A 135 -0.78 36.55 -21.93
CA SER A 135 -1.38 37.55 -21.05
C SER A 135 -2.65 36.97 -20.41
N TRP A 136 -2.76 37.06 -19.08
CA TRP A 136 -3.98 36.75 -18.35
C TRP A 136 -4.23 37.85 -17.33
N ASP A 137 -5.46 38.36 -17.26
CA ASP A 137 -5.88 39.31 -16.23
C ASP A 137 -7.20 38.88 -15.57
N LEU A 138 -7.32 39.20 -14.29
CA LEU A 138 -8.44 38.79 -13.43
C LEU A 138 -9.80 39.37 -13.87
N SER A 139 -9.82 40.57 -14.46
CA SER A 139 -11.04 41.31 -14.82
C SER A 139 -11.67 40.77 -16.10
N SER A 140 -10.86 40.54 -17.13
CA SER A 140 -11.30 39.86 -18.36
C SER A 140 -11.73 38.42 -18.06
N HIS A 141 -11.02 37.74 -17.14
CA HIS A 141 -11.37 36.39 -16.73
C HIS A 141 -12.74 36.32 -16.03
N ILE A 142 -13.02 37.19 -15.06
CA ILE A 142 -14.34 37.28 -14.41
C ILE A 142 -15.44 37.67 -15.42
N SER A 143 -15.13 38.52 -16.41
CA SER A 143 -16.06 38.87 -17.49
C SER A 143 -16.43 37.65 -18.36
N PHE A 144 -15.45 36.85 -18.77
CA PHE A 144 -15.66 35.62 -19.54
C PHE A 144 -16.50 34.58 -18.77
N LEU A 145 -16.19 34.33 -17.50
CA LEU A 145 -17.00 33.43 -16.67
C LEU A 145 -18.46 33.91 -16.54
N SER A 146 -18.69 35.21 -16.69
CA SER A 146 -20.03 35.80 -16.64
C SER A 146 -20.77 35.73 -17.98
N SER A 147 -20.10 35.81 -19.14
CA SER A 147 -20.74 35.64 -20.46
C SER A 147 -21.18 34.20 -20.69
N GLU A 148 -20.33 33.23 -20.36
CA GLU A 148 -20.59 31.80 -20.58
C GLU A 148 -21.55 31.19 -19.54
N SER A 149 -22.10 32.01 -18.65
CA SER A 149 -22.94 31.61 -17.52
C SER A 149 -22.27 30.57 -16.61
N ILE A 150 -20.95 30.67 -16.42
CA ILE A 150 -20.18 29.77 -15.55
C ILE A 150 -20.31 30.25 -14.11
N ASP A 151 -20.96 29.47 -13.25
CA ASP A 151 -21.18 29.82 -11.83
C ASP A 151 -19.87 30.06 -11.09
N ARG A 152 -18.86 29.19 -11.29
CA ARG A 152 -17.54 29.24 -10.63
C ARG A 152 -16.41 28.74 -11.53
N ALA A 153 -15.19 29.22 -11.29
CA ALA A 153 -13.96 28.62 -11.81
C ALA A 153 -13.04 28.14 -10.68
N ILE A 154 -12.36 27.02 -10.92
CA ILE A 154 -11.16 26.60 -10.20
C ILE A 154 -9.96 27.18 -10.94
N ILE A 155 -9.16 27.99 -10.24
CA ILE A 155 -7.98 28.66 -10.79
C ILE A 155 -6.69 28.05 -10.25
N ALA A 156 -5.81 27.70 -11.19
CA ALA A 156 -4.45 27.23 -10.95
C ALA A 156 -3.46 28.06 -11.78
N PHE A 157 -2.21 28.13 -11.36
CA PHE A 157 -1.16 28.78 -12.16
C PHE A 157 -0.82 27.93 -13.39
N SER A 158 -0.54 28.56 -14.53
CA SER A 158 -0.12 27.79 -15.70
C SER A 158 1.22 27.07 -15.47
N ALA A 159 1.36 25.88 -16.07
CA ALA A 159 2.49 24.99 -15.83
C ALA A 159 3.61 25.11 -16.89
N PRO A 160 4.47 26.15 -16.77
CA PRO A 160 5.87 26.03 -17.16
C PRO A 160 6.85 26.36 -16.02
N ALA A 161 6.35 26.70 -14.82
CA ALA A 161 7.15 27.23 -13.71
C ALA A 161 8.24 26.27 -13.17
N ALA A 162 8.01 24.95 -13.25
CA ALA A 162 8.89 23.94 -12.66
C ALA A 162 10.34 23.96 -13.22
N ASN A 163 10.52 24.43 -14.46
CA ASN A 163 11.81 24.45 -15.15
C ASN A 163 12.47 25.85 -15.21
N VAL A 164 11.88 26.87 -14.61
CA VAL A 164 12.41 28.27 -14.66
C VAL A 164 13.78 28.38 -13.98
N PHE A 165 14.01 27.61 -12.92
CA PHE A 165 15.25 27.60 -12.14
C PHE A 165 15.89 26.21 -12.13
N GLN A 166 16.28 25.70 -13.31
CA GLN A 166 16.96 24.40 -13.43
C GLN A 166 18.12 24.29 -12.42
N GLY A 167 18.09 23.24 -11.58
CA GLY A 167 19.06 23.00 -10.52
C GLY A 167 18.83 23.73 -9.18
N ASN A 168 18.19 24.91 -9.16
CA ASN A 168 18.04 25.70 -7.92
C ASN A 168 16.70 25.42 -7.20
N LYS A 169 16.70 24.33 -6.41
CA LYS A 169 15.55 23.88 -5.61
C LYS A 169 14.96 24.97 -4.70
N LEU A 170 15.77 25.85 -4.13
CA LEU A 170 15.29 26.93 -3.24
C LEU A 170 14.55 28.02 -4.01
N ALA A 171 15.04 28.42 -5.18
CA ALA A 171 14.36 29.39 -6.03
C ALA A 171 13.01 28.86 -6.55
N THR A 172 12.94 27.58 -6.94
CA THR A 172 11.69 26.91 -7.33
C THR A 172 10.67 26.88 -6.18
N ILE A 173 11.11 26.59 -4.94
CA ILE A 173 10.24 26.60 -3.75
C ILE A 173 9.74 28.02 -3.42
N ALA A 174 10.60 29.04 -3.52
CA ALA A 174 10.23 30.43 -3.28
C ALA A 174 9.21 30.94 -4.32
N LEU A 175 9.44 30.63 -5.61
CA LEU A 175 8.51 30.94 -6.70
C LEU A 175 7.15 30.27 -6.48
N ALA A 176 7.12 28.97 -6.15
CA ALA A 176 5.88 28.24 -5.88
C ALA A 176 5.05 28.87 -4.73
N ARG A 177 5.72 29.32 -3.65
CA ARG A 177 5.04 30.03 -2.54
C ARG A 177 4.40 31.34 -3.00
N LEU A 178 5.14 32.19 -3.71
CA LEU A 178 4.64 33.48 -4.20
C LEU A 178 3.52 33.30 -5.24
N MET A 179 3.60 32.26 -6.07
CA MET A 179 2.50 31.83 -6.95
C MET A 179 1.22 31.49 -6.15
N ASN A 180 1.35 30.76 -5.03
CA ASN A 180 0.20 30.41 -4.19
C ASN A 180 -0.45 31.62 -3.54
N GLU A 181 0.37 32.49 -2.92
CA GLU A 181 -0.09 33.68 -2.21
C GLU A 181 -0.87 34.61 -3.15
N GLN A 182 -0.40 34.75 -4.39
CA GLN A 182 -1.07 35.55 -5.42
C GLN A 182 -2.46 35.01 -5.81
N VAL A 183 -2.62 33.70 -5.97
CA VAL A 183 -3.89 33.10 -6.43
C VAL A 183 -4.86 32.87 -5.27
N ALA A 184 -4.35 32.67 -4.04
CA ALA A 184 -5.14 32.80 -2.82
C ALA A 184 -5.79 34.19 -2.71
N ALA A 185 -5.04 35.27 -2.99
CA ALA A 185 -5.58 36.62 -3.01
C ALA A 185 -6.68 36.82 -4.08
N TYR A 186 -6.55 36.22 -5.27
CA TYR A 186 -7.61 36.25 -6.29
C TYR A 186 -8.90 35.52 -5.84
N SER A 187 -8.77 34.35 -5.20
CA SER A 187 -9.92 33.64 -4.62
C SER A 187 -10.53 34.40 -3.43
N ALA A 188 -9.73 35.12 -2.64
CA ALA A 188 -10.22 35.97 -1.56
C ALA A 188 -10.96 37.23 -2.05
N ALA A 189 -10.58 37.79 -3.21
CA ALA A 189 -11.27 38.91 -3.83
C ALA A 189 -12.63 38.52 -4.47
N TYR A 190 -12.75 37.29 -4.97
CA TYR A 190 -13.97 36.78 -5.63
C TYR A 190 -14.46 35.44 -5.03
N PRO A 191 -14.74 35.36 -3.71
CA PRO A 191 -14.87 34.08 -2.98
C PRO A 191 -16.07 33.22 -3.40
N ASN A 192 -17.05 33.83 -4.06
CA ASN A 192 -18.24 33.18 -4.62
C ASN A 192 -18.05 32.67 -6.06
N LYS A 193 -17.06 33.20 -6.80
CA LYS A 193 -16.77 32.94 -8.22
C LYS A 193 -15.48 32.13 -8.44
N LEU A 194 -14.44 32.33 -7.64
CA LEU A 194 -13.11 31.74 -7.83
C LEU A 194 -12.71 30.87 -6.63
N LYS A 195 -12.19 29.67 -6.89
CA LYS A 195 -11.55 28.80 -5.89
C LYS A 195 -10.13 28.45 -6.29
N PHE A 196 -9.22 28.50 -5.30
CA PHE A 196 -7.79 28.31 -5.47
C PHE A 196 -7.34 26.93 -4.97
N TYR A 197 -6.30 26.36 -5.60
CA TYR A 197 -5.65 25.11 -5.23
C TYR A 197 -4.16 25.35 -4.95
N ALA A 198 -3.71 25.11 -3.70
CA ALA A 198 -2.36 25.49 -3.26
C ALA A 198 -1.31 24.38 -3.47
N SER A 199 -0.07 24.78 -3.79
CA SER A 199 1.11 23.94 -3.61
C SER A 199 1.64 24.06 -2.17
N LEU A 200 1.97 22.93 -1.53
CA LEU A 200 2.01 22.83 -0.07
C LEU A 200 3.42 22.96 0.52
N LEU A 201 3.61 23.82 1.54
CA LEU A 201 4.65 23.70 2.57
C LEU A 201 4.24 24.37 3.88
N GLY A 202 3.91 23.60 4.93
CA GLY A 202 3.76 24.13 6.29
C GLY A 202 3.25 23.12 7.34
N SER A 203 4.02 22.94 8.43
CA SER A 203 3.69 22.26 9.71
C SER A 203 3.19 20.81 9.70
N ARG A 204 3.55 20.03 10.73
CA ARG A 204 3.18 18.60 10.88
C ARG A 204 1.79 18.45 11.51
N PRO A 205 0.89 17.63 10.94
CA PRO A 205 -0.33 17.16 11.61
C PRO A 205 -0.09 15.88 12.44
N SER A 206 -1.13 15.45 13.13
CA SER A 206 -1.18 14.29 14.05
C SER A 206 -1.98 13.12 13.46
N LEU A 207 -2.15 12.01 14.19
CA LEU A 207 -2.90 10.84 13.68
C LEU A 207 -4.41 11.07 13.66
N SER A 208 -4.98 11.92 14.53
CA SER A 208 -6.41 12.27 14.48
C SER A 208 -6.79 13.00 13.18
N ASP A 209 -5.84 13.74 12.59
CA ASP A 209 -5.99 14.37 11.27
C ASP A 209 -6.07 13.34 10.12
N PHE A 210 -5.90 12.03 10.38
CA PHE A 210 -6.21 10.94 9.46
C PHE A 210 -7.72 10.61 9.42
N LEU A 211 -8.46 10.96 10.47
CA LEU A 211 -9.78 10.41 10.79
C LEU A 211 -10.95 11.37 10.53
N SER A 212 -10.72 12.69 10.52
CA SER A 212 -11.78 13.70 10.36
C SER A 212 -11.79 14.34 8.97
N GLY A 213 -12.80 14.02 8.14
CA GLY A 213 -13.06 14.70 6.85
C GLY A 213 -12.78 13.84 5.62
N GLY A 214 -13.38 12.65 5.55
CA GLY A 214 -13.13 11.63 4.52
C GLY A 214 -13.28 12.10 3.07
N LYS A 215 -12.18 12.01 2.33
CA LYS A 215 -12.16 11.57 0.93
C LYS A 215 -11.44 10.21 0.89
N ARG A 216 -11.34 9.57 -0.29
CA ARG A 216 -11.00 8.14 -0.37
C ARG A 216 -9.67 7.77 0.32
N ILE A 217 -9.67 6.68 1.09
CA ILE A 217 -8.51 6.09 1.77
C ILE A 217 -8.32 4.67 1.22
N ASP A 218 -7.20 4.44 0.54
CA ASP A 218 -6.78 3.15 0.03
C ASP A 218 -5.99 2.38 1.09
N VAL A 219 -6.52 1.26 1.56
CA VAL A 219 -5.86 0.42 2.60
C VAL A 219 -4.96 -0.67 2.02
N HIS A 220 -4.88 -0.80 0.69
CA HIS A 220 -4.15 -1.86 0.00
C HIS A 220 -3.46 -1.28 -1.24
N SER A 221 -2.24 -0.79 -1.02
CA SER A 221 -1.37 -0.31 -2.09
C SER A 221 0.09 -0.68 -1.82
N HIS A 222 0.89 -0.72 -2.87
CA HIS A 222 2.23 -1.28 -2.85
C HIS A 222 3.33 -0.31 -3.31
N VAL A 223 4.55 -0.61 -2.89
CA VAL A 223 5.78 0.02 -3.40
C VAL A 223 6.64 -1.03 -4.09
N VAL A 224 7.20 -0.65 -5.23
CA VAL A 224 8.02 -1.54 -6.07
C VAL A 224 9.23 -0.78 -6.63
N PRO A 225 10.13 -0.24 -5.76
CA PRO A 225 11.32 0.47 -6.22
C PRO A 225 12.21 -0.45 -7.06
N ASP A 226 12.97 0.10 -8.01
CA ASP A 226 13.70 -0.69 -9.02
C ASP A 226 14.66 -1.75 -8.44
N TRP A 227 15.26 -1.50 -7.26
CA TRP A 227 16.09 -2.50 -6.59
C TRP A 227 15.28 -3.73 -6.12
N TYR A 228 14.04 -3.54 -5.68
CA TYR A 228 13.14 -4.63 -5.30
C TYR A 228 12.58 -5.31 -6.55
N ARG A 229 12.30 -4.54 -7.61
CA ARG A 229 11.89 -5.06 -8.91
C ARG A 229 12.96 -5.94 -9.57
N ALA A 230 14.24 -5.59 -9.42
CA ALA A 230 15.36 -6.41 -9.89
C ALA A 230 15.51 -7.69 -9.06
N LEU A 231 15.27 -7.63 -7.75
CA LEU A 231 15.33 -8.76 -6.83
C LEU A 231 14.11 -9.71 -6.96
N VAL A 232 12.94 -9.16 -7.29
CA VAL A 232 11.67 -9.88 -7.51
C VAL A 232 11.10 -9.47 -8.88
N PRO A 233 11.64 -10.00 -9.99
CA PRO A 233 11.21 -9.63 -11.34
C PRO A 233 9.83 -10.18 -11.72
N VAL A 234 9.29 -11.12 -10.94
CA VAL A 234 7.99 -11.77 -11.14
C VAL A 234 7.28 -11.93 -9.78
N THR A 235 6.02 -11.49 -9.69
CA THR A 235 5.14 -11.69 -8.53
C THR A 235 3.90 -12.46 -8.98
N GLY A 236 3.54 -13.55 -8.29
CA GLY A 236 2.35 -14.35 -8.64
C GLY A 236 2.38 -14.89 -10.08
N GLN A 237 3.58 -15.21 -10.60
CA GLN A 237 3.87 -15.58 -11.99
C GLN A 237 3.58 -14.49 -13.06
N ASN A 238 3.22 -13.27 -12.67
CA ASN A 238 3.11 -12.11 -13.57
C ASN A 238 4.37 -11.21 -13.48
N PRO A 239 4.81 -10.53 -14.56
CA PRO A 239 5.96 -9.63 -14.50
C PRO A 239 5.75 -8.48 -13.51
N THR A 240 6.74 -8.24 -12.65
CA THR A 240 6.64 -7.19 -11.62
C THR A 240 6.56 -5.80 -12.27
N PRO A 241 5.57 -4.96 -11.90
CA PRO A 241 5.34 -3.66 -12.51
C PRO A 241 6.47 -2.66 -12.22
N SER A 242 6.63 -1.68 -13.10
CA SER A 242 7.45 -0.49 -12.85
C SER A 242 6.70 0.47 -11.91
N TRP A 243 7.41 1.07 -10.96
CA TRP A 243 6.82 1.97 -9.97
C TRP A 243 7.84 3.01 -9.50
N ASP A 244 7.38 4.24 -9.29
CA ASP A 244 8.13 5.22 -8.51
C ASP A 244 7.18 6.02 -7.58
N LEU A 245 7.76 6.72 -6.61
CA LEU A 245 6.99 7.46 -5.61
C LEU A 245 6.15 8.60 -6.23
N SER A 246 6.62 9.22 -7.31
CA SER A 246 5.90 10.27 -8.04
C SER A 246 4.79 9.70 -8.92
N SER A 247 4.98 8.52 -9.52
CA SER A 247 3.91 7.81 -10.24
C SER A 247 2.78 7.42 -9.28
N HIS A 248 3.12 6.93 -8.07
CA HIS A 248 2.15 6.61 -7.02
C HIS A 248 1.38 7.86 -6.57
N ILE A 249 2.06 8.95 -6.20
CA ILE A 249 1.39 10.19 -5.78
C ILE A 249 0.51 10.77 -6.91
N SER A 250 0.92 10.64 -8.17
CA SER A 250 0.11 11.04 -9.34
C SER A 250 -1.14 10.18 -9.50
N PHE A 251 -1.04 8.86 -9.32
CA PHE A 251 -2.16 7.92 -9.33
C PHE A 251 -3.18 8.23 -8.22
N LEU A 252 -2.74 8.48 -6.98
CA LEU A 252 -3.65 8.89 -5.91
C LEU A 252 -4.39 10.19 -6.29
N SER A 253 -3.70 11.12 -6.93
CA SER A 253 -4.28 12.37 -7.43
C SER A 253 -5.27 12.18 -8.59
N SER A 254 -5.08 11.22 -9.50
CA SER A 254 -6.02 10.98 -10.61
C SER A 254 -7.31 10.30 -10.12
N GLU A 255 -7.18 9.28 -9.28
CA GLU A 255 -8.32 8.48 -8.80
C GLU A 255 -9.10 9.13 -7.63
N SER A 256 -8.77 10.39 -7.30
CA SER A 256 -9.32 11.12 -6.15
C SER A 256 -9.16 10.36 -4.83
N ILE A 257 -7.99 9.73 -4.67
CA ILE A 257 -7.55 9.06 -3.44
C ILE A 257 -6.73 10.06 -2.63
N ASP A 258 -7.19 10.32 -1.41
CA ASP A 258 -6.53 11.30 -0.56
C ASP A 258 -5.49 10.68 0.36
N ARG A 259 -5.57 9.39 0.67
CA ARG A 259 -4.52 8.67 1.42
C ARG A 259 -4.37 7.23 0.96
N ALA A 260 -3.16 6.69 1.07
CA ALA A 260 -2.87 5.27 0.89
C ALA A 260 -2.06 4.71 2.08
N ILE A 261 -2.24 3.43 2.38
CA ILE A 261 -1.41 2.66 3.30
C ILE A 261 -0.58 1.68 2.47
N ILE A 262 0.74 1.90 2.44
CA ILE A 262 1.65 1.23 1.50
C ILE A 262 2.41 0.07 2.15
N ALA A 263 2.70 -0.98 1.39
CA ALA A 263 3.57 -2.09 1.79
C ALA A 263 4.48 -2.55 0.64
N PHE A 264 5.49 -3.36 0.93
CA PHE A 264 6.10 -4.21 -0.10
C PHE A 264 5.21 -5.44 -0.33
N SER A 265 4.82 -5.70 -1.58
CA SER A 265 3.96 -6.84 -1.92
C SER A 265 4.70 -8.19 -1.80
N ALA A 266 3.97 -9.30 -1.89
CA ALA A 266 4.50 -10.66 -1.81
C ALA A 266 5.68 -10.88 -2.81
N PRO A 267 6.76 -11.59 -2.41
CA PRO A 267 6.94 -12.34 -1.15
C PRO A 267 7.43 -11.50 0.05
N ALA A 268 7.38 -10.16 -0.04
CA ALA A 268 7.92 -9.25 0.97
C ALA A 268 9.39 -9.58 1.28
N ALA A 269 9.78 -9.63 2.56
CA ALA A 269 11.14 -9.96 2.95
C ALA A 269 11.57 -11.41 2.62
N ASN A 270 10.61 -12.32 2.38
CA ASN A 270 10.87 -13.75 2.17
C ASN A 270 11.25 -14.09 0.71
N VAL A 271 12.12 -13.25 0.11
CA VAL A 271 12.78 -13.57 -1.17
C VAL A 271 13.86 -14.62 -0.94
N PHE A 272 14.65 -14.45 0.12
CA PHE A 272 15.82 -15.26 0.42
C PHE A 272 15.44 -16.47 1.30
N GLN A 273 14.56 -17.33 0.77
CA GLN A 273 14.04 -18.52 1.44
C GLN A 273 15.18 -19.37 2.05
N GLY A 274 15.05 -19.74 3.32
CA GLY A 274 16.08 -20.44 4.10
C GLY A 274 17.28 -19.59 4.56
N ASN A 275 17.49 -18.38 4.02
CA ASN A 275 18.56 -17.48 4.45
C ASN A 275 18.05 -16.43 5.44
N LYS A 276 18.23 -16.76 6.72
CA LYS A 276 17.84 -15.94 7.86
C LYS A 276 18.43 -14.52 7.82
N LEU A 277 19.74 -14.37 7.61
CA LEU A 277 20.41 -13.07 7.68
C LEU A 277 19.95 -12.12 6.56
N ALA A 278 19.85 -12.63 5.32
CA ALA A 278 19.38 -11.84 4.19
C ALA A 278 17.91 -11.42 4.34
N THR A 279 17.05 -12.32 4.84
CA THR A 279 15.63 -12.02 5.11
C THR A 279 15.44 -10.95 6.19
N ILE A 280 16.23 -10.98 7.28
CA ILE A 280 16.22 -9.95 8.33
C ILE A 280 16.69 -8.59 7.78
N ALA A 281 17.81 -8.57 7.06
CA ALA A 281 18.36 -7.35 6.47
C ALA A 281 17.39 -6.71 5.46
N LEU A 282 16.74 -7.53 4.61
CA LEU A 282 15.75 -7.08 3.64
C LEU A 282 14.49 -6.54 4.32
N ALA A 283 13.99 -7.19 5.38
CA ALA A 283 12.83 -6.68 6.13
C ALA A 283 13.09 -5.29 6.71
N ARG A 284 14.27 -5.07 7.31
CA ARG A 284 14.65 -3.75 7.83
C ARG A 284 14.78 -2.72 6.70
N LEU A 285 15.46 -3.06 5.60
CA LEU A 285 15.61 -2.19 4.42
C LEU A 285 14.24 -1.74 3.88
N MET A 286 13.31 -2.68 3.74
CA MET A 286 11.92 -2.40 3.33
C MET A 286 11.23 -1.44 4.29
N ASN A 287 11.29 -1.71 5.59
CA ASN A 287 10.58 -0.92 6.61
C ASN A 287 11.10 0.52 6.71
N GLU A 288 12.41 0.73 6.71
CA GLU A 288 13.02 2.08 6.64
C GLU A 288 12.60 2.80 5.36
N GLN A 289 12.50 2.08 4.23
CA GLN A 289 12.15 2.66 2.94
C GLN A 289 10.69 3.15 2.87
N VAL A 290 9.70 2.39 3.35
CA VAL A 290 8.30 2.84 3.40
C VAL A 290 8.04 3.90 4.50
N ALA A 291 8.80 3.85 5.59
CA ALA A 291 8.81 4.90 6.60
C ALA A 291 9.34 6.22 6.01
N ALA A 292 10.40 6.19 5.22
CA ALA A 292 10.93 7.36 4.51
C ALA A 292 9.94 7.93 3.48
N TYR A 293 9.24 7.09 2.71
CA TYR A 293 8.18 7.55 1.80
C TYR A 293 7.01 8.21 2.56
N SER A 294 6.60 7.62 3.69
CA SER A 294 5.56 8.17 4.56
C SER A 294 6.00 9.48 5.23
N ALA A 295 7.29 9.62 5.59
CA ALA A 295 7.85 10.85 6.13
C ALA A 295 7.98 11.97 5.08
N ALA A 296 8.14 11.63 3.79
CA ALA A 296 8.15 12.58 2.69
C ALA A 296 6.74 13.09 2.34
N TYR A 297 5.72 12.23 2.46
CA TYR A 297 4.31 12.55 2.14
C TYR A 297 3.34 12.24 3.30
N PRO A 298 3.53 12.83 4.51
CA PRO A 298 2.82 12.41 5.74
C PRO A 298 1.30 12.62 5.71
N ASN A 299 0.82 13.47 4.80
CA ASN A 299 -0.61 13.76 4.62
C ASN A 299 -1.27 12.83 3.57
N LYS A 300 -0.47 12.03 2.84
CA LYS A 300 -0.91 11.10 1.79
C LYS A 300 -0.58 9.65 2.11
N LEU A 301 0.57 9.37 2.71
CA LEU A 301 1.10 8.01 2.86
C LEU A 301 1.24 7.62 4.34
N LYS A 302 0.67 6.46 4.67
CA LYS A 302 1.04 5.63 5.82
C LYS A 302 1.59 4.31 5.29
N PHE A 303 2.05 3.43 6.17
CA PHE A 303 2.63 2.14 5.76
C PHE A 303 2.30 1.01 6.73
N TYR A 304 2.25 -0.20 6.20
CA TYR A 304 2.43 -1.43 6.98
C TYR A 304 3.90 -1.84 6.91
N ALA A 305 4.43 -2.37 8.02
CA ALA A 305 5.79 -2.91 8.05
C ALA A 305 5.79 -4.42 7.78
N VAL A 306 6.79 -4.91 7.04
CA VAL A 306 7.01 -6.35 6.85
C VAL A 306 7.80 -6.93 8.03
N VAL A 307 7.72 -8.24 8.25
CA VAL A 307 8.52 -8.94 9.28
C VAL A 307 9.26 -10.14 8.68
N PRO A 308 10.48 -10.45 9.16
CA PRO A 308 11.28 -11.59 8.70
C PRO A 308 10.80 -12.94 9.27
N LEU A 309 9.50 -13.27 9.13
CA LEU A 309 9.05 -14.66 9.31
C LEU A 309 9.65 -15.54 8.19
N PRO A 310 9.97 -16.82 8.44
CA PRO A 310 9.61 -17.64 9.60
C PRO A 310 10.49 -17.43 10.86
N TYR A 311 11.42 -16.47 10.88
CA TYR A 311 12.35 -16.24 12.00
C TYR A 311 11.67 -15.43 13.12
N VAL A 312 10.86 -16.13 13.92
CA VAL A 312 9.93 -15.57 14.92
C VAL A 312 10.52 -14.52 15.86
N GLN A 313 11.69 -14.76 16.46
CA GLN A 313 12.26 -13.82 17.44
C GLN A 313 12.65 -12.49 16.77
N GLU A 314 13.19 -12.55 15.56
CA GLU A 314 13.52 -11.38 14.76
C GLU A 314 12.28 -10.71 14.17
N ALA A 315 11.22 -11.48 13.86
CA ALA A 315 9.91 -10.94 13.47
C ALA A 315 9.25 -10.12 14.60
N ILE A 316 9.36 -10.59 15.84
CA ILE A 316 8.89 -9.86 17.04
C ILE A 316 9.71 -8.58 17.25
N ALA A 317 11.04 -8.67 17.13
CA ALA A 317 11.94 -7.52 17.27
C ALA A 317 11.68 -6.45 16.19
N GLU A 318 11.47 -6.87 14.94
CA GLU A 318 11.19 -5.98 13.81
C GLU A 318 9.80 -5.34 13.93
N ALA A 319 8.76 -6.09 14.30
CA ALA A 319 7.43 -5.52 14.56
C ALA A 319 7.47 -4.45 15.67
N LYS A 320 8.18 -4.74 16.77
CA LYS A 320 8.38 -3.79 17.87
C LYS A 320 9.13 -2.53 17.41
N TYR A 321 10.13 -2.68 16.54
CA TYR A 321 10.85 -1.54 15.95
C TYR A 321 9.93 -0.71 15.05
N ALA A 322 9.22 -1.35 14.12
CA ALA A 322 8.30 -0.72 13.19
C ALA A 322 7.21 0.11 13.89
N PHE A 323 6.56 -0.43 14.91
CA PHE A 323 5.58 0.31 15.70
C PHE A 323 6.23 1.45 16.51
N THR A 324 7.29 1.17 17.29
CA THR A 324 7.80 2.11 18.31
C THR A 324 8.86 3.11 17.81
N LYS A 325 9.38 2.96 16.59
CA LYS A 325 10.42 3.84 16.01
C LYS A 325 10.04 4.39 14.65
N LEU A 326 9.41 3.59 13.78
CA LEU A 326 9.02 4.04 12.44
C LEU A 326 7.58 4.58 12.36
N GLY A 327 6.72 4.20 13.31
CA GLY A 327 5.32 4.65 13.36
C GLY A 327 4.40 3.94 12.35
N ALA A 328 4.61 2.63 12.17
CA ALA A 328 3.80 1.79 11.27
C ALA A 328 2.31 1.78 11.66
N ALA A 329 1.42 1.69 10.66
CA ALA A 329 -0.02 1.57 10.86
C ALA A 329 -0.46 0.12 11.15
N GLY A 330 0.39 -0.87 10.88
CA GLY A 330 0.16 -2.29 11.10
C GLY A 330 1.34 -3.12 10.59
N ILE A 331 1.24 -4.44 10.66
CA ILE A 331 2.20 -5.38 10.06
C ILE A 331 1.58 -6.01 8.80
N PHE A 332 2.37 -6.12 7.73
CA PHE A 332 2.06 -6.85 6.52
C PHE A 332 2.61 -8.28 6.65
N LEU A 333 1.74 -9.27 6.46
CA LEU A 333 2.05 -10.70 6.47
C LEU A 333 1.66 -11.33 5.14
N THR A 334 2.40 -12.35 4.72
CA THR A 334 1.98 -13.23 3.62
C THR A 334 1.10 -14.38 4.13
N SER A 335 0.32 -15.01 3.25
CA SER A 335 -0.53 -16.18 3.58
C SER A 335 0.26 -17.34 4.21
N ASN A 336 1.45 -17.57 3.66
CA ASN A 336 2.42 -18.51 4.21
C ASN A 336 3.82 -17.89 4.22
N PHE A 337 4.71 -18.46 5.03
CA PHE A 337 6.15 -18.21 5.01
C PHE A 337 6.86 -19.56 4.82
N GLU A 338 7.55 -19.74 3.68
CA GLU A 338 8.18 -21.02 3.31
C GLU A 338 7.21 -22.22 3.37
N GLY A 339 5.96 -22.04 2.90
CA GLY A 339 4.91 -23.08 2.97
C GLY A 339 4.30 -23.31 4.35
N THR A 340 4.74 -22.56 5.37
CA THR A 340 4.19 -22.60 6.73
C THR A 340 3.12 -21.52 6.87
N TYR A 341 1.86 -21.89 7.09
CA TYR A 341 0.74 -20.95 7.24
C TYR A 341 0.70 -20.32 8.65
N LEU A 342 0.00 -19.20 8.76
CA LEU A 342 0.06 -18.32 9.94
C LEU A 342 -0.42 -18.95 11.26
N GLY A 343 -1.35 -19.91 11.23
CA GLY A 343 -1.85 -20.61 12.42
C GLY A 343 -0.93 -21.72 12.94
N ASN A 344 0.15 -22.06 12.23
CA ASN A 344 1.08 -23.08 12.66
C ASN A 344 1.67 -22.77 14.05
N THR A 345 1.79 -23.78 14.91
CA THR A 345 2.26 -23.63 16.30
C THR A 345 3.69 -23.06 16.41
N ALA A 346 4.50 -23.14 15.35
CA ALA A 346 5.78 -22.44 15.27
C ALA A 346 5.65 -20.90 15.40
N PHE A 347 4.52 -20.32 14.96
CA PHE A 347 4.26 -18.87 15.00
C PHE A 347 3.46 -18.42 16.22
N THR A 348 3.01 -19.33 17.10
CA THR A 348 2.37 -19.02 18.40
C THR A 348 3.10 -17.91 19.18
N PRO A 349 4.45 -17.89 19.33
CA PRO A 349 5.14 -16.83 20.07
C PRO A 349 5.12 -15.47 19.35
N PHE A 350 5.00 -15.43 18.02
CA PHE A 350 4.84 -14.19 17.27
C PHE A 350 3.49 -13.56 17.57
N PHE A 351 2.40 -14.32 17.42
CA PHE A 351 1.05 -13.82 17.71
C PHE A 351 0.88 -13.43 19.19
N GLU A 352 1.41 -14.23 20.12
CA GLU A 352 1.42 -13.91 21.55
C GLU A 352 2.17 -12.60 21.86
N ALA A 353 3.29 -12.34 21.18
CA ALA A 353 4.05 -11.10 21.36
C ALA A 353 3.38 -9.88 20.73
N ILE A 354 2.66 -10.04 19.61
CA ILE A 354 1.85 -8.97 18.99
C ILE A 354 0.63 -8.64 19.86
N ASP A 355 -0.08 -9.65 20.36
CA ASP A 355 -1.28 -9.50 21.20
C ASP A 355 -1.00 -8.77 22.53
N LYS A 356 0.22 -8.95 23.06
CA LYS A 356 0.73 -8.26 24.27
C LYS A 356 1.27 -6.85 24.04
N MET A 357 1.29 -6.34 22.80
CA MET A 357 1.69 -4.94 22.55
C MET A 357 0.58 -3.97 22.99
N TYR A 358 0.97 -2.77 23.43
CA TYR A 358 0.00 -1.77 23.91
C TYR A 358 -0.89 -1.25 22.77
N GLY A 359 -2.21 -1.17 23.02
CA GLY A 359 -3.23 -0.80 22.03
C GLY A 359 -3.45 -1.90 20.97
N LYS A 360 -4.58 -1.88 20.27
CA LYS A 360 -4.88 -2.89 19.23
C LYS A 360 -3.82 -2.88 18.12
N LYS A 361 -3.62 -4.03 17.46
CA LYS A 361 -2.64 -4.18 16.39
C LYS A 361 -3.30 -4.70 15.11
N VAL A 362 -3.07 -4.00 14.00
CA VAL A 362 -3.57 -4.40 12.68
C VAL A 362 -2.56 -5.32 12.00
N LEU A 363 -3.03 -6.51 11.59
CA LEU A 363 -2.32 -7.41 10.70
C LEU A 363 -3.02 -7.41 9.32
N PHE A 364 -2.32 -6.95 8.30
CA PHE A 364 -2.75 -7.06 6.91
C PHE A 364 -2.23 -8.38 6.34
N ILE A 365 -3.11 -9.32 6.00
CA ILE A 365 -2.72 -10.67 5.52
C ILE A 365 -2.90 -10.74 4.00
N HIS A 366 -1.83 -10.50 3.26
CA HIS A 366 -1.80 -10.56 1.80
C HIS A 366 -1.53 -11.99 1.32
N PRO A 367 -2.18 -12.48 0.25
CA PRO A 367 -1.82 -13.78 -0.33
C PRO A 367 -0.41 -13.79 -0.93
N SER A 368 0.26 -14.93 -0.89
CA SER A 368 1.54 -15.17 -1.57
C SER A 368 1.43 -16.38 -2.51
N THR A 369 2.53 -16.77 -3.15
CA THR A 369 2.57 -18.07 -3.85
C THR A 369 2.30 -19.22 -2.86
N PRO A 370 1.40 -20.17 -3.17
CA PRO A 370 1.20 -21.35 -2.34
C PRO A 370 2.44 -22.24 -2.48
N PHE A 371 2.97 -22.73 -1.36
CA PHE A 371 4.11 -23.65 -1.34
C PHE A 371 3.78 -24.92 -0.56
N VAL A 372 4.21 -26.07 -1.10
CA VAL A 372 4.31 -27.34 -0.38
C VAL A 372 5.79 -27.64 -0.16
N LYS A 373 6.12 -28.11 1.04
CA LYS A 373 7.48 -28.52 1.41
C LYS A 373 7.63 -30.03 1.24
N SER A 374 8.49 -30.47 0.32
CA SER A 374 8.85 -31.89 0.11
C SER A 374 10.37 -32.01 0.10
N ASP A 375 10.93 -32.96 0.85
CA ASP A 375 12.38 -33.24 0.84
C ASP A 375 13.26 -32.01 1.13
N ASN A 376 12.79 -31.15 2.05
CA ASN A 376 13.32 -29.81 2.37
C ASN A 376 13.36 -28.80 1.20
N ARG A 377 12.74 -29.10 0.07
CA ARG A 377 12.52 -28.18 -1.05
C ARG A 377 11.14 -27.54 -0.95
N LEU A 378 11.05 -26.27 -1.33
CA LEU A 378 9.77 -25.60 -1.56
C LEU A 378 9.36 -25.82 -3.02
N ILE A 379 8.12 -26.25 -3.21
CA ILE A 379 7.50 -26.52 -4.51
C ILE A 379 6.27 -25.64 -4.61
N GLU A 380 6.19 -24.79 -5.65
CA GLU A 380 5.00 -23.98 -5.91
C GLU A 380 3.80 -24.91 -6.16
N ALA A 381 2.74 -24.73 -5.38
CA ALA A 381 1.58 -25.61 -5.33
C ALA A 381 0.43 -25.14 -6.23
N ASN A 382 0.77 -24.49 -7.35
CA ASN A 382 -0.16 -24.23 -8.47
C ASN A 382 -0.03 -25.38 -9.49
N PRO A 383 -0.98 -26.34 -9.57
CA PRO A 383 -0.90 -27.48 -10.48
C PRO A 383 -1.39 -27.16 -11.91
N THR A 384 -1.43 -25.88 -12.30
CA THR A 384 -2.16 -25.39 -13.49
C THR A 384 -1.33 -24.39 -14.31
N PRO A 385 -1.72 -24.09 -15.57
CA PRO A 385 -0.98 -23.16 -16.43
C PRO A 385 -1.43 -21.69 -16.33
N TYR A 386 -2.34 -21.32 -15.43
CA TYR A 386 -2.66 -19.90 -15.19
C TYR A 386 -1.63 -19.27 -14.24
N PRO A 387 -1.33 -17.96 -14.36
CA PRO A 387 -0.45 -17.28 -13.41
C PRO A 387 -1.01 -17.34 -11.99
N THR A 388 -0.21 -17.81 -11.03
CA THR A 388 -0.59 -18.03 -9.61
C THR A 388 -1.39 -16.88 -8.98
N GLY A 389 -1.07 -15.62 -9.28
CA GLY A 389 -1.79 -14.45 -8.77
C GLY A 389 -3.26 -14.37 -9.19
N ASN A 390 -3.65 -15.03 -10.29
CA ASN A 390 -4.98 -14.90 -10.88
C ASN A 390 -6.06 -15.72 -10.17
N LEU A 391 -5.69 -16.75 -9.38
CA LEU A 391 -6.67 -17.61 -8.70
C LEU A 391 -6.13 -18.26 -7.41
N GLU A 392 -4.88 -18.74 -7.40
CA GLU A 392 -4.32 -19.35 -6.19
C GLU A 392 -4.22 -18.35 -5.03
N PHE A 393 -3.99 -17.05 -5.31
CA PHE A 393 -4.07 -16.00 -4.29
C PHE A 393 -5.44 -15.94 -3.57
N TYR A 394 -6.54 -16.19 -4.28
CA TYR A 394 -7.88 -16.20 -3.67
C TYR A 394 -8.07 -17.44 -2.77
N PHE A 395 -7.46 -18.58 -3.13
CA PHE A 395 -7.43 -19.78 -2.30
C PHE A 395 -6.46 -19.68 -1.13
N GLU A 396 -5.33 -19.00 -1.27
CA GLU A 396 -4.36 -18.73 -0.20
C GLU A 396 -4.97 -17.93 0.95
N THR A 397 -5.72 -16.87 0.63
CA THR A 397 -6.51 -16.14 1.64
C THR A 397 -7.46 -17.08 2.38
N ALA A 398 -8.18 -17.95 1.65
CA ALA A 398 -9.12 -18.90 2.25
C ALA A 398 -8.43 -19.96 3.12
N ARG A 399 -7.30 -20.53 2.66
CA ARG A 399 -6.47 -21.49 3.42
C ARG A 399 -5.99 -20.86 4.72
N THR A 400 -5.46 -19.64 4.66
CA THR A 400 -4.90 -18.92 5.82
C THR A 400 -5.97 -18.61 6.87
N LEU A 401 -7.16 -18.16 6.45
CA LEU A 401 -8.28 -17.91 7.37
C LEU A 401 -8.80 -19.19 8.03
N VAL A 402 -8.89 -20.28 7.27
CA VAL A 402 -9.28 -21.60 7.79
C VAL A 402 -8.25 -22.14 8.77
N ASP A 403 -6.96 -22.08 8.44
CA ASP A 403 -5.84 -22.45 9.31
C ASP A 403 -5.84 -21.66 10.62
N LEU A 404 -5.89 -20.32 10.54
CA LEU A 404 -6.00 -19.41 11.69
C LEU A 404 -7.25 -19.66 12.56
N THR A 405 -8.32 -20.23 12.00
CA THR A 405 -9.54 -20.59 12.72
C THR A 405 -9.41 -21.94 13.43
N LEU A 406 -8.98 -22.98 12.71
CA LEU A 406 -8.91 -24.35 13.21
C LEU A 406 -7.81 -24.52 14.27
N THR A 407 -6.69 -23.82 14.11
CA THR A 407 -5.61 -23.71 15.10
C THR A 407 -6.00 -22.86 16.33
N GLN A 408 -7.20 -22.26 16.30
CA GLN A 408 -7.73 -21.33 17.31
C GLN A 408 -6.85 -20.08 17.55
N THR A 409 -5.91 -19.79 16.65
CA THR A 409 -5.09 -18.57 16.67
C THR A 409 -5.94 -17.31 16.79
N ILE A 410 -7.03 -17.20 16.02
CA ILE A 410 -7.94 -16.05 16.13
C ILE A 410 -8.73 -16.00 17.45
N HIS A 411 -8.94 -17.13 18.13
CA HIS A 411 -9.65 -17.17 19.42
C HIS A 411 -8.73 -16.80 20.59
N ASN A 412 -7.47 -17.24 20.52
CA ASN A 412 -6.47 -17.03 21.57
C ASN A 412 -5.94 -15.59 21.61
N TYR A 413 -5.79 -14.94 20.45
CA TYR A 413 -5.23 -13.59 20.34
C TYR A 413 -6.33 -12.60 19.97
N THR A 414 -6.64 -11.70 20.91
CA THR A 414 -7.88 -10.89 20.95
C THR A 414 -7.64 -9.39 20.78
N SER A 415 -6.42 -8.91 21.03
CA SER A 415 -5.97 -7.53 20.77
C SER A 415 -5.65 -7.26 19.28
N ILE A 416 -5.77 -8.29 18.45
CA ILE A 416 -5.41 -8.28 17.03
C ILE A 416 -6.65 -8.09 16.15
N ASP A 417 -6.55 -7.12 15.25
CA ASP A 417 -7.51 -6.82 14.19
C ASP A 417 -6.88 -7.17 12.84
N TYR A 418 -7.66 -7.78 11.94
CA TYR A 418 -7.17 -8.36 10.70
C TYR A 418 -7.75 -7.65 9.48
N ILE A 419 -6.91 -7.20 8.55
CA ILE A 419 -7.34 -6.74 7.23
C ILE A 419 -7.03 -7.84 6.22
N ILE A 420 -8.06 -8.25 5.49
CA ILE A 420 -8.03 -9.32 4.50
C ILE A 420 -8.37 -8.76 3.13
N PRO A 421 -7.53 -8.98 2.11
CA PRO A 421 -7.72 -8.40 0.80
C PRO A 421 -8.70 -9.18 -0.08
N HIS A 422 -9.05 -8.56 -1.20
CA HIS A 422 -9.81 -9.18 -2.29
C HIS A 422 -11.18 -9.69 -1.85
N VAL A 423 -11.86 -9.00 -0.92
CA VAL A 423 -13.15 -9.38 -0.33
C VAL A 423 -13.11 -10.81 0.26
N GLY A 424 -11.98 -11.18 0.87
CA GLY A 424 -11.75 -12.52 1.44
C GLY A 424 -11.36 -13.59 0.42
N GLY A 425 -11.16 -13.25 -0.86
CA GLY A 425 -10.82 -14.21 -1.90
C GLY A 425 -11.90 -15.30 -2.05
N ALA A 426 -11.50 -16.57 -1.96
CA ALA A 426 -12.40 -17.71 -2.01
C ALA A 426 -13.11 -18.02 -0.66
N PHE A 427 -12.75 -17.32 0.43
CA PHE A 427 -13.23 -17.64 1.78
C PHE A 427 -14.76 -17.59 1.96
N PRO A 428 -15.51 -16.60 1.41
CA PRO A 428 -16.97 -16.54 1.62
C PRO A 428 -17.73 -17.76 1.06
N ALA A 429 -17.16 -18.44 0.05
CA ALA A 429 -17.71 -19.67 -0.53
C ALA A 429 -17.24 -20.95 0.19
N ALA A 430 -16.22 -20.87 1.03
CA ALA A 430 -15.58 -22.01 1.71
C ALA A 430 -15.88 -22.10 3.21
N ILE A 431 -16.06 -20.96 3.88
CA ILE A 431 -16.27 -20.85 5.34
C ILE A 431 -17.35 -21.81 5.85
N ASP A 432 -18.49 -21.88 5.16
CA ASP A 432 -19.65 -22.69 5.53
C ASP A 432 -19.33 -24.19 5.54
N ARG A 433 -18.49 -24.64 4.59
CA ARG A 433 -18.03 -26.03 4.50
C ARG A 433 -17.12 -26.40 5.66
N ILE A 434 -16.35 -25.46 6.21
CA ILE A 434 -15.45 -25.70 7.33
C ILE A 434 -16.19 -25.61 8.66
N LEU A 435 -16.81 -24.46 8.96
CA LEU A 435 -17.39 -24.21 10.29
C LEU A 435 -18.54 -25.16 10.63
N LYS A 436 -19.33 -25.61 9.64
CA LYS A 436 -20.40 -26.61 9.88
C LYS A 436 -19.86 -28.02 10.15
N SER A 437 -18.59 -28.29 9.84
CA SER A 437 -17.87 -29.50 10.29
C SER A 437 -17.15 -29.30 11.63
N THR A 438 -17.03 -28.06 12.14
CA THR A 438 -16.46 -27.75 13.46
C THR A 438 -17.45 -26.96 14.34
N PRO A 439 -18.64 -27.51 14.64
CA PRO A 439 -19.73 -26.76 15.26
C PRO A 439 -19.39 -26.16 16.64
N ALA A 440 -18.47 -26.79 17.39
CA ALA A 440 -18.02 -26.31 18.70
C ALA A 440 -17.35 -24.92 18.67
N ILE A 441 -16.87 -24.47 17.51
CA ILE A 441 -16.28 -23.13 17.32
C ILE A 441 -17.04 -22.27 16.30
N TYR A 442 -18.24 -22.68 15.84
CA TYR A 442 -18.99 -21.98 14.80
C TYR A 442 -19.34 -20.55 15.24
N ASP A 443 -20.14 -20.41 16.30
CA ASP A 443 -20.67 -19.10 16.73
C ASP A 443 -19.57 -18.13 17.20
N SER A 444 -18.55 -18.65 17.89
CA SER A 444 -17.40 -17.86 18.34
C SER A 444 -16.54 -17.38 17.15
N SER A 445 -16.26 -18.25 16.18
CA SER A 445 -15.52 -17.86 14.97
C SER A 445 -16.30 -16.82 14.16
N MET A 446 -17.61 -17.05 13.97
CA MET A 446 -18.47 -16.09 13.28
C MET A 446 -18.50 -14.75 14.01
N LYS A 447 -18.57 -14.74 15.34
CA LYS A 447 -18.55 -13.49 16.11
C LYS A 447 -17.22 -12.75 15.99
N ILE A 448 -16.09 -13.46 15.88
CA ILE A 448 -14.77 -12.88 15.60
C ILE A 448 -14.74 -12.26 14.20
N TYR A 449 -15.25 -12.95 13.17
CA TYR A 449 -15.35 -12.40 11.80
C TYR A 449 -16.23 -11.15 11.72
N GLN A 450 -17.26 -11.04 12.58
CA GLN A 450 -18.14 -9.87 12.70
C GLN A 450 -17.59 -8.74 13.60
N THR A 451 -16.37 -8.84 14.13
CA THR A 451 -15.84 -7.84 15.10
C THR A 451 -14.35 -7.51 14.98
N ARG A 452 -13.52 -8.37 14.37
CA ARG A 452 -12.07 -8.19 14.26
C ARG A 452 -11.49 -8.50 12.87
N PHE A 453 -12.34 -8.60 11.86
CA PHE A 453 -11.93 -8.81 10.47
C PHE A 453 -12.52 -7.73 9.57
N TRP A 454 -11.67 -7.11 8.74
CA TRP A 454 -12.04 -6.13 7.73
C TRP A 454 -11.61 -6.62 6.36
N TRP A 455 -12.36 -6.20 5.34
CA TRP A 455 -12.33 -6.83 4.03
C TRP A 455 -12.15 -5.75 2.97
N ASP A 456 -10.97 -5.67 2.36
CA ASP A 456 -10.72 -4.67 1.33
C ASP A 456 -11.31 -5.06 -0.03
N SER A 457 -11.45 -4.05 -0.88
CA SER A 457 -12.06 -4.12 -2.20
C SER A 457 -11.06 -4.37 -3.34
N ALA A 458 -9.80 -4.68 -3.06
CA ALA A 458 -8.76 -4.72 -4.08
C ALA A 458 -8.95 -5.86 -5.10
N GLY A 459 -8.32 -5.73 -6.26
CA GLY A 459 -8.43 -6.69 -7.36
C GLY A 459 -9.84 -6.78 -7.99
N PRO A 460 -10.02 -7.63 -9.01
CA PRO A 460 -11.30 -7.83 -9.70
C PRO A 460 -12.27 -8.65 -8.83
N THR A 461 -13.09 -7.97 -8.02
CA THR A 461 -13.98 -8.60 -7.03
C THR A 461 -15.47 -8.26 -7.29
N TYR A 462 -16.23 -7.94 -6.24
CA TYR A 462 -17.62 -7.43 -6.24
C TYR A 462 -18.76 -8.40 -6.55
N TYR A 463 -19.97 -7.90 -6.22
CA TYR A 463 -21.25 -8.61 -6.15
C TYR A 463 -21.17 -9.92 -5.36
N HIS A 464 -20.75 -11.03 -5.98
CA HIS A 464 -20.86 -12.37 -5.39
C HIS A 464 -20.04 -12.56 -4.11
N GLN A 465 -18.81 -12.05 -4.03
CA GLN A 465 -17.99 -12.15 -2.80
C GLN A 465 -18.56 -11.26 -1.67
N VAL A 466 -19.01 -10.06 -2.00
CA VAL A 466 -19.61 -9.10 -1.05
C VAL A 466 -20.93 -9.67 -0.51
N SER A 467 -21.82 -10.17 -1.38
CA SER A 467 -23.04 -10.89 -0.98
C SER A 467 -22.74 -12.10 -0.09
N GLY A 468 -21.61 -12.78 -0.32
CA GLY A 468 -21.11 -13.83 0.56
C GLY A 468 -20.87 -13.32 1.98
N LEU A 469 -20.01 -12.30 2.15
CA LEU A 469 -19.72 -11.71 3.47
C LEU A 469 -20.97 -11.17 4.18
N LEU A 470 -21.78 -10.35 3.49
CA LEU A 470 -23.02 -9.78 4.03
C LEU A 470 -24.01 -10.88 4.44
N GLY A 471 -24.07 -12.00 3.70
CA GLY A 471 -24.89 -13.17 4.02
C GLY A 471 -24.52 -13.87 5.34
N TYR A 472 -23.35 -13.61 5.90
CA TYR A 472 -22.93 -14.06 7.23
C TYR A 472 -23.08 -12.99 8.33
N ASN A 473 -23.83 -11.91 8.06
CA ASN A 473 -24.01 -10.73 8.92
C ASN A 473 -22.69 -10.01 9.28
N ILE A 474 -21.67 -10.10 8.43
CA ILE A 474 -20.50 -9.20 8.46
C ILE A 474 -20.99 -7.86 7.96
N SER A 475 -20.74 -6.77 8.70
CA SER A 475 -21.29 -5.46 8.34
C SER A 475 -20.52 -4.80 7.20
N GLU A 476 -21.25 -4.03 6.43
CA GLU A 476 -20.84 -2.99 5.50
C GLU A 476 -19.75 -2.06 6.10
N SER A 477 -19.82 -1.81 7.42
CA SER A 477 -18.83 -1.04 8.18
C SER A 477 -17.45 -1.71 8.32
N GLN A 478 -17.37 -3.01 7.99
CA GLN A 478 -16.13 -3.79 7.94
C GLN A 478 -15.52 -3.87 6.53
N LEU A 479 -16.19 -3.30 5.51
CA LEU A 479 -15.68 -3.23 4.14
C LEU A 479 -14.78 -2.01 3.96
N LEU A 480 -13.63 -2.19 3.30
CA LEU A 480 -12.62 -1.14 3.09
C LEU A 480 -12.34 -0.93 1.59
N PHE A 481 -11.96 0.29 1.22
CA PHE A 481 -11.46 0.56 -0.14
C PHE A 481 -9.97 0.16 -0.26
N GLY A 482 -9.66 -0.65 -1.27
CA GLY A 482 -8.30 -1.06 -1.64
C GLY A 482 -8.11 -1.07 -3.15
N THR A 483 -6.91 -0.79 -3.65
CA THR A 483 -6.65 -0.74 -5.11
C THR A 483 -5.77 -1.87 -5.65
N ASP A 484 -4.85 -2.42 -4.85
CA ASP A 484 -3.70 -3.24 -5.31
C ASP A 484 -2.83 -2.52 -6.37
N TYR A 485 -2.77 -1.19 -6.34
CA TYR A 485 -1.79 -0.45 -7.15
C TYR A 485 -0.35 -0.79 -6.70
N PRO A 486 0.63 -1.01 -7.60
CA PRO A 486 0.56 -0.94 -9.05
C PRO A 486 0.34 -2.30 -9.76
N TYR A 487 0.02 -3.37 -9.02
CA TYR A 487 -0.10 -4.72 -9.56
C TYR A 487 -1.44 -4.94 -10.29
N ALA A 488 -2.56 -4.50 -9.72
CA ALA A 488 -3.85 -4.43 -10.38
C ALA A 488 -3.83 -3.37 -11.51
N PRO A 489 -4.03 -3.75 -12.79
CA PRO A 489 -4.00 -2.80 -13.90
C PRO A 489 -5.06 -1.69 -13.76
N LEU A 490 -4.72 -0.44 -14.09
CA LEU A 490 -5.62 0.71 -13.94
C LEU A 490 -7.01 0.51 -14.61
N PHE A 491 -7.08 -0.25 -15.70
CA PHE A 491 -8.36 -0.57 -16.36
C PHE A 491 -9.24 -1.55 -15.57
N THR A 492 -8.66 -2.48 -14.79
CA THR A 492 -9.44 -3.34 -13.88
C THR A 492 -9.87 -2.59 -12.63
N GLN A 493 -9.07 -1.63 -12.16
CA GLN A 493 -9.44 -0.73 -11.06
C GLN A 493 -10.67 0.13 -11.40
N ALA A 494 -10.75 0.67 -12.62
CA ALA A 494 -11.93 1.42 -13.06
C ALA A 494 -13.23 0.58 -13.06
N GLY A 495 -13.15 -0.69 -13.51
CA GLY A 495 -14.27 -1.63 -13.44
C GLY A 495 -14.65 -2.01 -12.00
N SER A 496 -13.63 -2.21 -11.16
CA SER A 496 -13.76 -2.51 -9.73
C SER A 496 -14.47 -1.40 -8.97
N LEU A 497 -13.97 -0.17 -9.11
CA LEU A 497 -14.59 1.04 -8.57
C LEU A 497 -16.02 1.23 -9.12
N GLY A 498 -16.25 0.96 -10.41
CA GLY A 498 -17.56 0.98 -11.02
C GLY A 498 -18.56 -0.01 -10.39
N ALA A 499 -18.09 -1.18 -9.96
CA ALA A 499 -18.91 -2.18 -9.28
C ALA A 499 -19.23 -1.80 -7.82
N ILE A 500 -18.34 -1.09 -7.10
CA ILE A 500 -18.70 -0.41 -5.83
C ILE A 500 -19.81 0.63 -6.10
N LEU A 501 -19.56 1.53 -7.06
CA LEU A 501 -20.41 2.68 -7.38
C LEU A 501 -21.80 2.29 -7.90
N SER A 502 -21.95 1.09 -8.45
CA SER A 502 -23.23 0.54 -8.91
C SER A 502 -23.69 -0.69 -8.10
N SER A 503 -23.15 -0.91 -6.90
CA SER A 503 -23.59 -1.98 -6.01
C SER A 503 -25.01 -1.70 -5.47
N PRO A 504 -25.99 -2.59 -5.70
CA PRO A 504 -27.31 -2.53 -5.07
C PRO A 504 -27.32 -3.16 -3.67
N LEU A 505 -26.18 -3.69 -3.20
CA LEU A 505 -26.00 -4.28 -1.88
C LEU A 505 -25.66 -3.24 -0.81
N LEU A 506 -25.31 -2.02 -1.22
CA LEU A 506 -24.88 -0.92 -0.35
C LEU A 506 -25.71 0.32 -0.67
N THR A 507 -26.21 0.99 0.35
CA THR A 507 -26.72 2.36 0.24
C THR A 507 -25.60 3.34 -0.10
N ASP A 508 -25.95 4.52 -0.57
CA ASP A 508 -24.98 5.58 -0.87
C ASP A 508 -24.12 5.95 0.37
N ALA A 509 -24.71 5.90 1.57
CA ALA A 509 -24.02 6.21 2.83
C ALA A 509 -23.01 5.12 3.23
N GLU A 510 -23.36 3.83 3.10
CA GLU A 510 -22.44 2.72 3.35
C GLU A 510 -21.31 2.69 2.32
N ARG A 511 -21.62 3.08 1.07
CA ARG A 511 -20.66 3.19 -0.02
C ARG A 511 -19.63 4.31 0.22
N ASP A 512 -20.08 5.49 0.65
CA ASP A 512 -19.19 6.59 1.03
C ASP A 512 -18.36 6.27 2.29
N ALA A 513 -18.93 5.49 3.23
CA ALA A 513 -18.22 4.99 4.40
C ALA A 513 -17.13 3.96 4.06
N LEU A 514 -17.39 3.03 3.13
CA LEU A 514 -16.41 2.06 2.60
C LEU A 514 -15.18 2.78 2.02
N PHE A 515 -15.39 3.90 1.32
CA PHE A 515 -14.30 4.71 0.78
C PHE A 515 -13.45 5.43 1.84
N SER A 516 -13.93 5.64 3.07
CA SER A 516 -13.20 6.51 4.03
C SER A 516 -13.46 6.20 5.51
N THR A 517 -14.69 6.38 5.98
CA THR A 517 -15.07 6.23 7.40
C THR A 517 -14.68 4.88 7.99
N ASN A 518 -14.85 3.79 7.24
CA ASN A 518 -14.55 2.44 7.73
C ASN A 518 -13.04 2.23 7.95
N ALA A 519 -12.19 2.74 7.06
CA ALA A 519 -10.75 2.75 7.24
C ALA A 519 -10.36 3.60 8.46
N GLY A 520 -10.99 4.77 8.64
CA GLY A 520 -10.84 5.59 9.83
C GLY A 520 -11.11 4.81 11.12
N ASN A 521 -12.27 4.14 11.21
CA ASN A 521 -12.65 3.33 12.37
C ASN A 521 -11.64 2.20 12.65
N THR A 522 -11.09 1.57 11.61
CA THR A 522 -10.12 0.47 11.72
C THR A 522 -8.80 0.92 12.35
N PHE A 523 -8.29 2.10 11.97
CA PHE A 523 -7.00 2.61 12.46
C PHE A 523 -7.10 3.51 13.70
N ALA A 524 -8.29 3.91 14.12
CA ALA A 524 -8.51 4.82 15.26
C ALA A 524 -7.99 4.29 16.60
N GLY A 525 -7.95 2.96 16.81
CA GLY A 525 -7.53 2.33 18.07
C GLY A 525 -6.09 1.79 18.10
N VAL A 526 -5.26 2.11 17.10
CA VAL A 526 -3.94 1.46 16.90
C VAL A 526 -2.79 2.19 17.60
N HIS A 527 -2.94 3.49 17.88
CA HIS A 527 -1.97 4.33 18.57
C HIS A 527 -2.66 5.31 19.55
N GLU A 528 -2.67 4.95 20.83
CA GLU A 528 -2.54 5.88 21.97
C GLU A 528 -1.20 5.60 22.67
#